data_AF-A0A7Z9W1M4-F1
#
_entry.id   AF-A0A7Z9W1M4-F1
#
_cell.length_a   1.000
_cell.length_b   1.000
_cell.length_c   1.000
_cell.angle_alpha   90.00
_cell.angle_beta   90.00
_cell.angle_gamma   90.00
#
_symmetry.space_group_name_H-M   'P 1'
#
loop_
_entity.id
_entity.type
_entity.pdbx_description
1 polymer ?
#
loop_
_entity_poly.entity_id
_entity_poly.type
_entity_poly.pdbx_seq_one_letter_code
_entity_poly.pdbx_strand_id
1 'polypeptide(L)'
;MDTAEIGQRIRRTLAEAKTSSAERRKRTAVAEAEGRQALGRIAVPVMRTVASVLTAESYRCSISTPNGAVRLSFDSPRDAYIEVVIDTANDPPALIGRTGRTRGSRVLSDEQVIVGHPAIGQLTAEDLLSFVQRELLLVIDR
;
A
#
# COMPACT_ATOMS: atom_id res chain seq x y z
N MET A 1 -19.23 -34.45 25.49
CA MET A 1 -17.98 -34.21 24.76
C MET A 1 -16.87 -34.84 25.56
N ASP A 2 -16.20 -35.81 24.97
CA ASP A 2 -15.12 -36.54 25.63
C ASP A 2 -13.75 -35.98 25.22
N THR A 3 -12.72 -36.25 26.02
CA THR A 3 -11.33 -35.78 25.80
C THR A 3 -10.77 -36.18 24.43
N ALA A 4 -11.16 -37.36 23.92
CA ALA A 4 -10.80 -37.84 22.59
C ALA A 4 -11.43 -36.98 21.47
N GLU A 5 -12.68 -36.56 21.64
CA GLU A 5 -13.42 -35.72 20.69
C GLU A 5 -12.84 -34.29 20.65
N ILE A 6 -12.50 -33.73 21.80
CA ILE A 6 -11.77 -32.45 21.93
C ILE A 6 -10.40 -32.56 21.23
N GLY A 7 -9.65 -33.62 21.51
CA GLY A 7 -8.34 -33.86 20.90
C GLY A 7 -8.39 -34.03 19.39
N GLN A 8 -9.46 -34.63 18.84
CA GLN A 8 -9.66 -34.74 17.39
C GLN A 8 -10.00 -33.38 16.75
N ARG A 9 -10.86 -32.59 17.40
CA ARG A 9 -11.25 -31.27 16.91
C ARG A 9 -10.08 -30.28 16.91
N ILE A 10 -9.27 -30.28 17.96
CA ILE A 10 -8.04 -29.46 18.05
C ILE A 10 -7.03 -29.87 16.97
N ARG A 11 -6.78 -31.17 16.78
CA ARG A 11 -5.85 -31.66 15.73
C ARG A 11 -6.30 -31.26 14.33
N ARG A 12 -7.61 -31.28 14.06
CA ARG A 12 -8.16 -30.81 12.77
C ARG A 12 -7.91 -29.33 12.57
N THR A 13 -8.21 -28.49 13.57
CA THR A 13 -7.95 -27.04 13.51
C THR A 13 -6.46 -26.73 13.36
N LEU A 14 -5.57 -27.47 14.02
CA LEU A 14 -4.12 -27.33 13.85
C LEU A 14 -3.66 -27.70 12.43
N ALA A 15 -4.23 -28.77 11.86
CA ALA A 15 -3.95 -29.17 10.48
C ALA A 15 -4.43 -28.11 9.47
N GLU A 16 -5.64 -27.58 9.67
CA GLU A 16 -6.20 -26.48 8.87
C GLU A 16 -5.35 -25.21 8.98
N ALA A 17 -4.92 -24.84 10.19
CA ALA A 17 -4.05 -23.69 10.43
C ALA A 17 -2.68 -23.84 9.75
N LYS A 18 -2.11 -25.05 9.73
CA LYS A 18 -0.84 -25.34 9.04
C LYS A 18 -0.97 -25.20 7.53
N THR A 19 -2.02 -25.75 6.94
CA THR A 19 -2.30 -25.63 5.49
C THR A 19 -2.56 -24.19 5.10
N SER A 20 -3.39 -23.47 5.87
CA SER A 20 -3.67 -22.04 5.68
C SER A 20 -2.40 -21.19 5.76
N SER A 21 -1.52 -21.48 6.72
CA SER A 21 -0.24 -20.78 6.87
C SER A 21 0.67 -20.97 5.66
N ALA A 22 0.73 -22.18 5.09
CA ALA A 22 1.52 -22.45 3.90
C ALA A 22 0.96 -21.71 2.67
N GLU A 23 -0.36 -21.70 2.51
CA GLU A 23 -1.02 -21.01 1.39
C GLU A 23 -0.88 -19.49 1.50
N ARG A 24 -1.02 -18.93 2.71
CA ARG A 24 -0.78 -17.50 2.97
C ARG A 24 0.65 -17.10 2.58
N ARG A 25 1.67 -17.88 2.95
CA ARG A 25 3.06 -17.60 2.56
C ARG A 25 3.26 -17.56 1.05
N LYS A 26 2.62 -18.47 0.30
CA LYS A 26 2.66 -18.46 -1.17
C LYS A 26 2.03 -17.19 -1.72
N ARG A 27 0.82 -16.83 -1.26
CA ARG A 27 0.14 -15.59 -1.67
C ARG A 27 0.97 -14.35 -1.37
N THR A 28 1.56 -14.28 -0.18
CA THR A 28 2.46 -13.17 0.21
C THR A 28 3.66 -13.06 -0.71
N ALA A 29 4.35 -14.17 -1.02
CA ALA A 29 5.51 -14.14 -1.90
C ALA A 29 5.15 -13.70 -3.33
N VAL A 30 4.02 -14.17 -3.86
CA VAL A 30 3.51 -13.76 -5.18
C VAL A 30 3.16 -12.28 -5.18
N ALA A 31 2.37 -11.83 -4.21
CA ALA A 31 1.94 -10.43 -4.09
C ALA A 31 3.12 -9.47 -3.91
N GLU A 32 4.15 -9.87 -3.16
CA GLU A 32 5.36 -9.06 -2.97
C GLU A 32 6.13 -8.89 -4.29
N ALA A 33 6.23 -9.96 -5.09
CA ALA A 33 6.88 -9.90 -6.40
C ALA A 33 6.07 -9.04 -7.40
N GLU A 34 4.76 -9.28 -7.49
CA GLU A 34 3.85 -8.50 -8.34
C GLU A 34 3.83 -7.03 -7.94
N GLY A 35 3.76 -6.74 -6.64
CA GLY A 35 3.75 -5.38 -6.13
C GLY A 35 5.06 -4.66 -6.42
N ARG A 36 6.22 -5.32 -6.28
CA ARG A 36 7.51 -4.71 -6.60
C ARG A 36 7.59 -4.35 -8.09
N GLN A 37 7.05 -5.22 -8.94
CA GLN A 37 6.96 -4.97 -10.37
C GLN A 37 6.00 -3.81 -10.70
N ALA A 38 4.82 -3.79 -10.08
CA ALA A 38 3.83 -2.74 -10.26
C ALA A 38 4.36 -1.36 -9.80
N LEU A 39 5.07 -1.32 -8.68
CA LEU A 39 5.71 -0.09 -8.19
C LEU A 39 6.73 0.46 -9.19
N GLY A 40 7.60 -0.40 -9.73
CA GLY A 40 8.62 0.02 -10.69
C GLY A 40 8.07 0.41 -12.05
N ARG A 41 7.11 -0.36 -12.59
CA ARG A 41 6.59 -0.20 -13.96
C ARG A 41 5.48 0.83 -14.08
N ILE A 42 4.67 0.99 -13.03
CA ILE A 42 3.49 1.86 -13.04
C ILE A 42 3.65 2.99 -12.03
N ALA A 43 3.95 2.67 -10.76
CA ALA A 43 3.87 3.70 -9.72
C ALA A 43 4.95 4.78 -9.83
N VAL A 44 6.21 4.39 -10.06
CA VAL A 44 7.30 5.36 -10.24
C VAL A 44 7.03 6.31 -11.43
N PRO A 45 6.69 5.82 -12.65
CA PRO A 45 6.37 6.71 -13.78
C PRO A 45 5.18 7.64 -13.54
N VAL A 46 4.07 7.13 -12.99
CA VAL A 46 2.87 7.93 -12.71
C VAL A 46 3.19 9.01 -11.68
N MET A 47 3.83 8.64 -10.56
CA MET A 47 4.18 9.60 -9.51
C MET A 47 5.15 10.66 -10.03
N ARG A 48 6.12 10.30 -10.89
CA ARG A 48 7.02 11.27 -11.57
C ARG A 48 6.27 12.26 -12.44
N THR A 49 5.29 11.77 -13.20
CA THR A 49 4.44 12.62 -14.04
C THR A 49 3.64 13.58 -13.16
N VAL A 50 3.02 13.09 -12.09
CA VAL A 50 2.29 13.92 -11.12
C VAL A 50 3.20 14.99 -10.51
N ALA A 51 4.40 14.63 -10.03
CA ALA A 51 5.34 15.60 -9.47
C ALA A 51 5.77 16.67 -10.49
N SER A 52 5.97 16.28 -11.75
CA SER A 52 6.29 17.23 -12.82
C SER A 52 5.15 18.23 -13.05
N VAL A 53 3.89 17.77 -13.05
CA VAL A 53 2.71 18.63 -13.20
C VAL A 53 2.58 19.55 -11.98
N LEU A 54 2.70 19.02 -10.77
CA LEU A 54 2.65 19.82 -9.53
C LEU A 54 3.72 20.91 -9.49
N THR A 55 4.95 20.57 -9.92
CA THR A 55 6.05 21.54 -9.99
C THR A 55 5.74 22.67 -10.98
N ALA A 56 5.13 22.36 -12.13
CA ALA A 56 4.70 23.37 -13.10
C ALA A 56 3.61 24.31 -12.52
N GLU A 57 2.76 23.79 -11.63
CA GLU A 57 1.74 24.54 -10.88
C GLU A 57 2.31 25.21 -9.60
N SER A 58 3.63 25.37 -9.48
CA SER A 58 4.32 25.99 -8.34
C SER A 58 4.25 25.24 -7.00
N TYR A 59 3.84 23.97 -6.98
CA TYR A 59 3.93 23.11 -5.80
C TYR A 59 5.33 22.48 -5.71
N ARG A 60 6.04 22.76 -4.61
CA ARG A 60 7.34 22.14 -4.35
C ARG A 60 7.14 20.72 -3.81
N CYS A 61 7.57 19.73 -4.59
CA CYS A 61 7.50 18.32 -4.20
C CYS A 61 8.71 17.53 -4.72
N SER A 62 8.97 16.36 -4.13
CA SER A 62 10.05 15.47 -4.50
C SER A 62 9.61 14.01 -4.41
N ILE A 63 10.25 13.14 -5.19
CA ILE A 63 9.98 11.71 -5.20
C ILE A 63 11.15 10.95 -4.61
N SER A 64 10.83 9.98 -3.77
CA SER A 64 11.79 9.00 -3.24
C SER A 64 11.20 7.59 -3.33
N THR A 65 12.06 6.58 -3.35
CA THR A 65 11.64 5.16 -3.41
C THR A 65 12.24 4.35 -2.26
N PRO A 66 11.87 4.64 -0.99
CA PRO A 66 12.43 3.95 0.17
C PRO A 66 11.87 2.52 0.29
N ASN A 67 12.73 1.54 0.57
CA ASN A 67 12.34 0.18 1.00
C ASN A 67 11.20 -0.49 0.19
N GLY A 68 11.17 -0.32 -1.13
CA GLY A 68 10.10 -0.91 -1.96
C GLY A 68 8.76 -0.18 -1.83
N ALA A 69 8.80 1.12 -1.58
CA ALA A 69 7.67 2.04 -1.69
C ALA A 69 8.00 3.15 -2.70
N VAL A 70 6.99 3.91 -3.11
CA VAL A 70 7.14 5.14 -3.90
C VAL A 70 6.46 6.27 -3.14
N ARG A 71 7.23 7.29 -2.74
CA ARG A 71 6.75 8.41 -1.94
C ARG A 71 6.92 9.73 -2.67
N LEU A 72 5.83 10.48 -2.77
CA LEU A 72 5.78 11.89 -3.15
C LEU A 72 5.70 12.74 -1.89
N SER A 73 6.74 13.53 -1.62
CA SER A 73 6.81 14.42 -0.46
C SER A 73 6.63 15.87 -0.88
N PHE A 74 5.87 16.63 -0.12
CA PHE A 74 5.63 18.07 -0.35
C PHE A 74 6.52 18.90 0.58
N ASP A 75 7.22 19.88 0.01
CA ASP A 75 7.96 20.90 0.76
C ASP A 75 6.94 21.92 1.30
N SER A 76 6.21 21.50 2.33
CA SER A 76 5.17 22.26 3.00
C SER A 76 5.45 22.29 4.51
N PRO A 77 4.94 23.28 5.27
CA PRO A 77 5.13 23.36 6.72
C PRO A 77 4.57 22.16 7.50
N ARG A 78 3.80 21.31 6.82
CA ARG A 78 3.09 20.16 7.39
C ARG A 78 3.75 18.83 7.04
N ASP A 79 4.93 18.80 6.42
CA ASP A 79 5.63 17.56 6.03
C ASP A 79 4.71 16.54 5.34
N ALA A 80 3.85 17.03 4.44
CA ALA A 80 2.83 16.18 3.83
C ALA A 80 3.42 15.24 2.77
N TYR A 81 2.85 14.04 2.64
CA TYR A 81 3.29 13.07 1.65
C TYR A 81 2.15 12.16 1.18
N ILE A 82 2.33 11.58 0.00
CA ILE A 82 1.55 10.47 -0.54
C ILE A 82 2.54 9.35 -0.87
N GLU A 83 2.34 8.17 -0.29
CA GLU A 83 3.20 7.01 -0.45
C GLU A 83 2.39 5.81 -0.94
N VAL A 84 2.99 5.00 -1.80
CA VAL A 84 2.43 3.75 -2.32
C VAL A 84 3.37 2.63 -1.92
N VAL A 85 2.84 1.61 -1.24
CA VAL A 85 3.64 0.51 -0.68
C VAL A 85 2.85 -0.79 -0.69
N ILE A 86 3.56 -1.91 -0.72
CA ILE A 86 2.95 -3.24 -0.59
C ILE A 86 2.81 -3.55 0.89
N ASP A 87 1.60 -3.85 1.31
CA ASP A 87 1.30 -4.38 2.63
C ASP A 87 1.09 -5.90 2.56
N THR A 88 2.07 -6.62 3.10
CA THR A 88 2.08 -8.08 3.23
C THR A 88 1.48 -8.57 4.55
N ALA A 89 1.17 -7.66 5.49
CA ALA A 89 0.51 -7.98 6.75
C ALA A 89 -1.01 -8.10 6.57
N ASN A 90 -1.58 -7.39 5.58
CA ASN A 90 -2.95 -7.61 5.12
C ASN A 90 -3.12 -9.03 4.54
N ASP A 91 -4.30 -9.65 4.76
CA ASP A 91 -4.68 -10.94 4.17
C ASP A 91 -6.06 -10.80 3.49
N PRO A 92 -6.12 -10.75 2.15
CA PRO A 92 -4.99 -10.91 1.23
C PRO A 92 -4.02 -9.71 1.25
N PRO A 93 -2.73 -9.92 0.93
CA PRO A 93 -1.78 -8.82 0.74
C PRO A 93 -2.30 -7.78 -0.25
N ALA A 94 -1.95 -6.52 -0.06
CA ALA A 94 -2.50 -5.42 -0.83
C ALA A 94 -1.46 -4.37 -1.18
N LEU A 95 -1.65 -3.68 -2.30
CA LEU A 95 -1.00 -2.40 -2.55
C LEU A 95 -1.82 -1.32 -1.85
N ILE A 96 -1.21 -0.62 -0.92
CA ILE A 96 -1.84 0.44 -0.14
C ILE A 96 -1.21 1.79 -0.46
N GLY A 97 -2.05 2.80 -0.36
CA GLY A 97 -1.68 4.19 -0.32
C GLY A 97 -1.63 4.68 1.12
N ARG A 98 -0.62 5.48 1.44
CA ARG A 98 -0.46 6.17 2.72
C ARG A 98 -0.39 7.66 2.47
N THR A 99 -1.28 8.42 3.11
CA THR A 99 -1.26 9.87 3.04
C THR A 99 -0.99 10.42 4.41
N GLY A 100 0.13 11.13 4.57
CA GLY A 100 0.53 11.69 5.84
C GLY A 100 0.58 13.21 5.81
N ARG A 101 0.24 13.84 6.94
CA ARG A 101 0.41 15.26 7.18
C ARG A 101 0.57 15.57 8.67
N THR A 102 1.45 16.51 8.97
CA THR A 102 1.67 17.06 10.30
C THR A 102 0.70 18.21 10.57
N ARG A 103 -0.05 18.12 11.67
CA ARG A 103 -0.91 19.18 12.19
C ARG A 103 -0.45 19.55 13.60
N GLY A 104 0.36 20.61 13.71
CA GLY A 104 1.00 20.97 14.97
C GLY A 104 2.00 19.90 15.39
N SER A 105 1.78 19.28 16.56
CA SER A 105 2.62 18.16 17.04
C SER A 105 2.11 16.77 16.63
N ARG A 106 0.97 16.67 15.93
CA ARG A 106 0.35 15.39 15.58
C ARG A 106 0.62 15.04 14.12
N VAL A 107 1.09 13.83 13.88
CA VAL A 107 1.11 13.23 12.54
C VAL A 107 -0.22 12.53 12.31
N LEU A 108 -0.95 12.96 11.29
CA LEU A 108 -2.13 12.27 10.79
C LEU A 108 -1.70 11.43 9.61
N SER A 109 -2.00 10.14 9.66
CA SER A 109 -1.77 9.19 8.56
C SER A 109 -3.09 8.51 8.23
N ASP A 110 -3.46 8.51 6.95
CA ASP A 110 -4.54 7.69 6.43
C ASP A 110 -3.95 6.59 5.55
N GLU A 111 -4.50 5.38 5.67
CA GLU A 111 -4.10 4.23 4.87
C GLU A 111 -5.32 3.72 4.08
N GLN A 112 -5.15 3.54 2.77
CA GLN A 112 -6.22 3.04 1.91
C GLN A 112 -5.70 1.97 0.97
N VAL A 113 -6.49 0.91 0.80
CA VAL A 113 -6.21 -0.12 -0.21
C VAL A 113 -6.45 0.47 -1.58
N ILE A 114 -5.42 0.42 -2.43
CA ILE A 114 -5.53 0.75 -3.86
C ILE A 114 -6.02 -0.50 -4.60
N VAL A 115 -5.33 -1.63 -4.37
CA VAL A 115 -5.69 -2.92 -4.99
C VAL A 115 -5.22 -4.08 -4.10
N GLY A 116 -6.08 -5.09 -3.92
CA GLY A 116 -5.75 -6.33 -3.19
C GLY A 116 -5.25 -7.45 -4.11
N HIS A 117 -4.44 -8.37 -3.61
CA HIS A 117 -4.09 -9.60 -4.33
C HIS A 117 -5.36 -10.43 -4.61
N PRO A 118 -5.54 -10.99 -5.83
CA PRO A 118 -4.57 -11.16 -6.91
C PRO A 118 -4.52 -10.04 -7.96
N ALA A 119 -5.22 -8.92 -7.75
CA ALA A 119 -5.30 -7.85 -8.74
C ALA A 119 -4.07 -6.91 -8.76
N ILE A 120 -3.10 -7.08 -7.85
CA ILE A 120 -1.87 -6.27 -7.80
C ILE A 120 -1.11 -6.31 -9.14
N GLY A 121 -1.01 -7.48 -9.77
CA GLY A 121 -0.37 -7.64 -11.08
C GLY A 121 -1.12 -6.96 -12.24
N GLN A 122 -2.35 -6.50 -12.01
CA GLN A 122 -3.22 -5.83 -12.99
C GLN A 122 -3.36 -4.33 -12.71
N LEU A 123 -2.60 -3.78 -11.75
CA LEU A 123 -2.61 -2.35 -11.45
C LEU A 123 -2.39 -1.53 -12.73
N THR A 124 -3.33 -0.64 -13.03
CA THR A 124 -3.20 0.29 -14.14
C THR A 124 -2.68 1.65 -13.68
N ALA A 125 -2.20 2.45 -14.63
CA ALA A 125 -1.85 3.83 -14.36
C ALA A 125 -3.06 4.68 -13.92
N GLU A 126 -4.25 4.34 -14.42
CA GLU A 126 -5.51 5.02 -14.10
C GLU A 126 -5.96 4.76 -12.66
N ASP A 127 -5.85 3.51 -12.19
CA ASP A 127 -6.14 3.15 -10.78
C ASP A 127 -5.29 4.00 -9.82
N LEU A 128 -3.99 4.09 -10.13
CA LEU A 128 -3.07 4.84 -9.31
C LEU A 128 -3.28 6.35 -9.42
N LEU A 129 -3.51 6.88 -10.62
CA LEU A 129 -3.80 8.30 -10.80
C LEU A 129 -5.08 8.71 -10.06
N SER A 130 -6.13 7.87 -10.13
CA SER A 130 -7.39 8.10 -9.42
C SER A 130 -7.19 8.14 -7.90
N PHE A 131 -6.37 7.24 -7.36
CA PHE A 131 -5.95 7.29 -5.97
C PHE A 131 -5.23 8.60 -5.65
N VAL A 132 -4.18 8.95 -6.40
CA VAL A 132 -3.37 10.15 -6.15
C VAL A 132 -4.22 11.42 -6.22
N GLN A 133 -5.13 11.53 -7.20
CA GLN A 133 -6.03 12.69 -7.33
C GLN A 133 -6.91 12.88 -6.09
N ARG A 134 -7.47 11.79 -5.55
CA ARG A 134 -8.25 11.83 -4.31
C ARG A 134 -7.40 12.31 -3.13
N GLU A 135 -6.20 11.76 -2.98
CA GLU A 135 -5.31 12.09 -1.86
C GLU A 135 -4.71 13.50 -1.96
N LEU A 136 -4.48 14.00 -3.18
CA LEU A 136 -4.01 15.36 -3.41
C LEU A 136 -4.96 16.39 -2.79
N LEU A 137 -6.27 16.15 -2.83
CA LEU A 137 -7.25 17.03 -2.16
C LEU A 137 -7.00 17.08 -0.65
N LEU A 138 -6.63 15.98 -0.01
CA LEU A 138 -6.37 15.94 1.43
C LEU A 138 -5.06 16.63 1.82
N VAL A 139 -4.09 16.67 0.90
CA VAL A 139 -2.76 17.23 1.13
C VAL A 139 -2.68 18.72 0.78
N ILE A 140 -3.39 19.15 -0.26
CA ILE A 140 -3.36 20.52 -0.77
C ILE A 140 -4.39 21.42 -0.07
N ASP A 141 -5.55 20.88 0.30
CA ASP A 141 -6.63 21.68 0.89
C ASP A 141 -6.28 22.10 2.33
N ARG A 142 -6.43 23.41 2.60
CA ARG A 142 -5.75 24.17 3.66
C ARG A 142 -6.27 23.92 5.08
#